data_AF-A0A5J4UA76-F1
#
_entry.id   AF-A0A5J4UA76-F1
#
_cell.length_a   1.000
_cell.length_b   1.000
_cell.length_c   1.000
_cell.angle_alpha   90.00
_cell.angle_beta   90.00
_cell.angle_gamma   90.00
#
_symmetry.space_group_name_H-M   'P 1'
#
loop_
_entity.id
_entity.type
_entity.pdbx_description
1 polymer ?
#
loop_
_entity_poly.entity_id
_entity_poly.type
_entity_poly.pdbx_seq_one_letter_code
_entity_poly.pdbx_strand_id
1 'polypeptide(L)'
;MSTIRGHGKIAIDALNQTWKKKLPWIQPPIPLLPAVLKKIREDQVEATIIAPLWLGQIWYTEVVNQNVQSLMLGWSSEILKPGTSLIKKNLILPPGKICCFLMDRRPEREEYSHERF
;
A
#
# COMPACT_ATOMS: atom_id res chain seq x y z
N MET A 1 -2.35 -13.33 17.79
CA MET A 1 -1.98 -13.55 16.37
C MET A 1 -2.83 -14.68 15.83
N SER A 2 -3.67 -14.45 14.83
CA SER A 2 -4.41 -15.52 14.15
C SER A 2 -3.55 -16.05 13.01
N THR A 3 -3.16 -17.32 13.08
CA THR A 3 -2.37 -18.01 12.05
C THR A 3 -3.26 -19.04 11.37
N ILE A 4 -3.44 -18.92 10.05
CA ILE A 4 -4.13 -19.94 9.26
C ILE A 4 -3.08 -20.94 8.77
N ARG A 5 -3.28 -22.22 9.07
CA ARG A 5 -2.36 -23.30 8.71
C ARG A 5 -2.94 -24.07 7.52
N GLY A 6 -2.23 -24.07 6.39
CA GLY A 6 -2.62 -24.81 5.19
C GLY A 6 -1.40 -25.23 4.37
N HIS A 7 -1.35 -26.49 3.89
CA HIS A 7 -0.26 -27.05 3.07
C HIS A 7 1.17 -26.78 3.60
N GLY A 8 1.37 -26.80 4.92
CA GLY A 8 2.68 -26.55 5.54
C GLY A 8 3.15 -25.08 5.53
N LYS A 9 2.30 -24.15 5.07
CA LYS A 9 2.56 -22.71 5.09
C LYS A 9 1.74 -22.04 6.19
N ILE A 10 2.36 -21.07 6.87
CA ILE A 10 1.71 -20.24 7.88
C ILE A 10 1.38 -18.91 7.19
N ALA A 11 0.09 -18.58 7.08
CA ALA A 11 -0.33 -17.24 6.71
C ALA A 11 -0.45 -16.39 7.98
N ILE A 12 0.21 -15.23 7.98
CA ILE A 12 0.12 -14.25 9.05
C ILE A 12 -0.61 -13.03 8.49
N ASP A 13 -1.63 -12.58 9.21
CA ASP A 13 -2.30 -11.32 8.88
C ASP A 13 -1.34 -10.14 9.12
N ALA A 14 -0.95 -9.48 8.04
CA ALA A 14 -0.02 -8.36 8.05
C ALA A 14 -0.61 -7.13 8.77
N LEU A 15 -1.93 -6.90 8.73
CA LEU A 15 -2.57 -5.74 9.36
C LEU A 15 -2.55 -5.83 10.89
N ASN A 16 -2.46 -7.05 11.42
CA ASN A 16 -2.34 -7.33 12.85
C ASN A 16 -0.88 -7.28 13.37
N GLN A 17 0.09 -6.98 12.51
CA GLN A 17 1.50 -6.84 12.90
C GLN A 17 1.88 -5.37 13.11
N THR A 18 2.93 -5.13 13.88
CA THR A 18 3.57 -3.80 13.91
C THR A 18 4.53 -3.64 12.73
N TRP A 19 4.44 -2.51 12.05
CA TRP A 19 5.29 -2.15 10.91
C TRP A 19 6.42 -1.20 11.31
N LYS A 20 6.51 -0.81 12.59
CA LYS A 20 7.55 0.09 13.10
C LYS A 20 8.95 -0.41 12.75
N LYS A 21 9.85 0.53 12.39
CA LYS A 21 11.24 0.28 11.96
C LYS A 21 11.38 -0.59 10.70
N LYS A 22 10.31 -0.76 9.92
CA LYS A 22 10.34 -1.41 8.60
C LYS A 22 10.02 -0.39 7.51
N LEU A 23 10.42 -0.71 6.28
CA LEU A 23 10.02 -0.03 5.06
C LEU A 23 9.19 -1.01 4.22
N PRO A 24 7.91 -1.21 4.54
CA PRO A 24 7.11 -2.21 3.87
C PRO A 24 6.87 -1.85 2.41
N TRP A 25 7.07 -2.85 1.55
CA TRP A 25 6.61 -2.85 0.17
C TRP A 25 5.27 -3.59 0.10
N ILE A 26 4.21 -2.91 -0.31
CA ILE A 26 2.83 -3.38 -0.17
C ILE A 26 2.15 -3.39 -1.54
N GLN A 27 1.66 -4.56 -1.92
CA GLN A 27 0.75 -4.74 -3.07
C GLN A 27 -0.55 -5.37 -2.56
N PRO A 28 -1.42 -4.58 -1.91
CA PRO A 28 -2.58 -5.13 -1.24
C PRO A 28 -3.70 -5.45 -2.24
N PRO A 29 -4.58 -6.40 -1.92
CA PRO A 29 -5.88 -6.50 -2.59
C PRO A 29 -6.60 -5.15 -2.50
N ILE A 30 -7.22 -4.71 -3.60
CA ILE A 30 -7.89 -3.40 -3.70
C ILE A 30 -8.88 -3.14 -2.55
N PRO A 31 -9.73 -4.11 -2.12
CA PRO A 31 -10.64 -3.88 -0.99
C PRO A 31 -9.95 -3.60 0.35
N LEU A 32 -8.67 -3.95 0.50
CA LEU A 32 -7.88 -3.75 1.71
C LEU A 32 -7.05 -2.46 1.67
N LEU A 33 -7.02 -1.71 0.55
CA LEU A 33 -6.30 -0.44 0.45
C LEU A 33 -6.65 0.54 1.58
N PRO A 34 -7.94 0.77 1.93
CA PRO A 34 -8.27 1.68 3.03
C PRO A 34 -7.68 1.23 4.38
N ALA A 35 -7.70 -0.07 4.67
CA ALA A 35 -7.16 -0.62 5.90
C ALA A 35 -5.63 -0.50 5.95
N VAL A 36 -4.96 -0.70 4.82
CA VAL A 36 -3.51 -0.52 4.69
C VAL A 36 -3.12 0.95 4.90
N LEU A 37 -3.82 1.89 4.28
CA LEU A 37 -3.54 3.33 4.43
C LEU A 37 -3.75 3.79 5.87
N LYS A 38 -4.82 3.30 6.52
CA LYS A 38 -5.04 3.51 7.95
C LYS A 38 -3.88 2.94 8.79
N LYS A 39 -3.37 1.76 8.43
CA LYS A 39 -2.28 1.10 9.16
C LYS A 39 -0.94 1.85 9.04
N ILE A 40 -0.59 2.32 7.84
CA ILE A 40 0.61 3.17 7.60
C ILE A 40 0.54 4.41 8.48
N ARG A 41 -0.63 5.03 8.48
CA ARG A 41 -0.94 6.23 9.26
C ARG A 41 -0.81 6.03 10.77
N GLU A 42 -1.34 4.93 11.29
CA GLU A 42 -1.34 4.59 12.71
C GLU A 42 0.04 4.15 13.20
N ASP A 43 0.77 3.39 12.38
CA ASP A 43 2.12 2.93 12.72
C ASP A 43 3.19 4.01 12.48
N GLN A 44 2.84 5.12 11.80
CA GLN A 44 3.73 6.21 11.39
C GLN A 44 4.97 5.69 10.66
N VAL A 45 4.73 4.85 9.65
CA VAL A 45 5.77 4.20 8.87
C VAL A 45 5.85 4.80 7.47
N GLU A 46 7.07 4.84 6.94
CA GLU A 46 7.29 5.09 5.53
C GLU A 46 7.04 3.78 4.78
N ALA A 47 6.23 3.81 3.73
CA ALA A 47 5.79 2.60 3.02
C ALA A 47 5.68 2.85 1.52
N THR A 48 6.02 1.85 0.72
CA THR A 48 5.75 1.88 -0.72
C THR A 48 4.52 1.04 -1.02
N ILE A 49 3.49 1.67 -1.59
CA ILE A 49 2.25 0.99 -2.01
C ILE A 49 2.15 1.01 -3.52
N ILE A 50 1.89 -0.16 -4.11
CA ILE A 50 1.41 -0.24 -5.48
C ILE A 50 -0.12 -0.27 -5.45
N ALA A 51 -0.76 0.61 -6.22
CA ALA A 51 -2.21 0.66 -6.33
C ALA A 51 -2.66 1.15 -7.71
N PRO A 52 -3.89 0.83 -8.14
CA PRO A 52 -4.46 1.45 -9.33
C PRO A 52 -4.58 2.99 -9.18
N LEU A 53 -4.49 3.73 -10.27
CA LEU A 53 -4.74 5.17 -10.28
C LEU A 53 -6.24 5.42 -10.57
N TRP A 54 -7.08 5.29 -9.53
CA TRP A 54 -8.53 5.47 -9.64
C TRP A 54 -8.99 6.72 -8.91
N LEU A 55 -9.02 7.85 -9.62
CA LEU A 55 -9.33 9.18 -9.05
C LEU A 55 -10.69 9.26 -8.34
N GLY A 56 -11.67 8.46 -8.78
CA GLY A 56 -13.04 8.44 -8.22
C GLY A 56 -13.20 7.60 -6.96
N GLN A 57 -12.14 6.99 -6.44
CA GLN A 57 -12.22 6.14 -5.24
C GLN A 57 -11.97 6.93 -3.97
N ILE A 58 -12.74 6.65 -2.92
CA ILE A 58 -12.63 7.34 -1.62
C ILE A 58 -11.22 7.24 -1.03
N TRP A 59 -10.57 6.08 -1.19
CA TRP A 59 -9.20 5.87 -0.69
C TRP A 59 -8.14 6.67 -1.48
N TYR A 60 -8.46 7.18 -2.67
CA TYR A 60 -7.50 7.94 -3.47
C TYR A 60 -7.13 9.27 -2.80
N THR A 61 -8.08 9.95 -2.17
CA THR A 61 -7.80 11.17 -1.39
C THR A 61 -6.81 10.89 -0.26
N GLU A 62 -6.95 9.75 0.44
CA GLU A 62 -6.03 9.36 1.52
C GLU A 62 -4.63 9.01 0.97
N VAL A 63 -4.56 8.36 -0.19
CA VAL A 63 -3.30 8.12 -0.92
C VAL A 63 -2.61 9.45 -1.21
N VAL A 64 -3.31 10.41 -1.82
CA VAL A 64 -2.72 11.72 -2.18
C VAL A 64 -2.28 12.49 -0.93
N ASN A 65 -3.05 12.47 0.15
CA ASN A 65 -2.73 13.17 1.39
C ASN A 65 -1.48 12.64 2.10
N GLN A 66 -1.17 11.35 1.96
CA GLN A 66 0.00 10.71 2.60
C GLN A 66 1.19 10.55 1.64
N ASN A 67 1.00 10.79 0.35
CA ASN A 67 1.98 10.50 -0.67
C ASN A 67 3.05 11.60 -0.74
N VAL A 68 4.31 11.20 -0.61
CA VAL A 68 5.49 12.05 -0.84
C VAL A 68 5.87 12.06 -2.30
N GLN A 69 5.88 10.89 -2.93
CA GLN A 69 6.36 10.71 -4.30
C GLN A 69 5.61 9.58 -4.98
N SER A 70 5.23 9.78 -6.24
CA SER A 70 4.58 8.75 -7.04
C SER A 70 5.33 8.45 -8.34
N LEU A 71 5.23 7.21 -8.82
CA LEU A 71 5.80 6.74 -10.07
C LEU A 71 4.74 5.94 -10.84
N MET A 72 4.40 6.42 -12.03
CA MET A 72 3.53 5.69 -12.96
C MET A 72 4.25 4.44 -13.46
N LEU A 73 3.67 3.25 -13.21
CA LEU A 73 4.26 2.00 -13.68
C LEU A 73 3.81 1.65 -15.11
N GLY A 74 2.58 1.98 -15.48
CA GLY A 74 2.03 1.69 -16.81
C GLY A 74 0.58 1.23 -16.75
N TRP A 75 0.06 0.65 -17.83
CA TRP A 75 -1.28 0.07 -17.82
C TRP A 75 -1.33 -1.25 -17.06
N SER A 76 -2.45 -1.51 -16.37
CA SER A 76 -2.66 -2.79 -15.66
C SER A 76 -2.46 -4.02 -16.55
N SER A 77 -2.83 -3.94 -17.83
CA SER A 77 -2.63 -5.01 -18.83
C SER A 77 -1.15 -5.27 -19.17
N GLU A 78 -0.27 -4.29 -18.96
CA GLU A 78 1.16 -4.39 -19.23
C GLU A 78 1.93 -4.84 -17.97
N ILE A 79 1.47 -4.39 -16.80
CA ILE A 79 2.19 -4.56 -15.53
C ILE A 79 1.72 -5.78 -14.73
N LEU A 80 0.44 -6.15 -14.82
CA LEU A 80 -0.13 -7.25 -14.04
C LEU A 80 -0.34 -8.50 -14.90
N LYS A 81 -0.10 -9.67 -14.30
CA LYS A 81 -0.46 -10.97 -14.88
C LYS A 81 -1.68 -11.54 -14.19
N PRO A 82 -2.70 -12.03 -14.91
CA PRO A 82 -3.84 -12.69 -14.29
C PRO A 82 -3.42 -13.92 -13.47
N GLY A 83 -3.84 -13.99 -12.21
CA GLY A 83 -3.64 -15.17 -11.39
C GLY A 83 -4.54 -16.34 -11.83
N THR A 84 -4.17 -17.57 -11.48
CA THR A 84 -4.94 -18.78 -11.86
C THR A 84 -6.42 -18.71 -11.44
N SER A 85 -6.72 -18.10 -10.29
CA SER A 85 -8.11 -17.92 -9.84
C SER A 85 -8.89 -16.90 -10.68
N LEU A 86 -8.24 -15.85 -11.22
CA LEU A 86 -8.90 -14.90 -12.12
C LEU A 86 -9.26 -15.59 -13.42
N ILE A 87 -8.30 -16.33 -13.99
CA ILE A 87 -8.48 -17.08 -15.24
C ILE A 87 -9.62 -18.09 -15.10
N LYS A 88 -9.61 -18.92 -14.05
CA LYS A 88 -10.67 -19.93 -13.82
C LYS A 88 -12.07 -19.34 -13.67
N LYS A 89 -12.17 -18.09 -13.21
CA LYS A 89 -13.44 -17.39 -12.99
C LYS A 89 -13.81 -16.45 -14.13
N ASN A 90 -13.04 -16.43 -15.23
CA ASN A 90 -13.19 -15.46 -16.33
C ASN A 90 -13.27 -14.00 -15.84
N LEU A 91 -12.49 -13.68 -14.79
CA LEU A 91 -12.42 -12.33 -14.24
C LEU A 91 -11.30 -11.53 -14.91
N ILE A 92 -11.53 -10.22 -15.04
CA ILE A 92 -10.57 -9.29 -15.63
C ILE A 92 -9.63 -8.70 -14.55
N LEU A 93 -8.45 -8.25 -15.00
CA LEU A 93 -7.56 -7.44 -14.18
C LEU A 93 -8.24 -6.11 -13.81
N PRO A 94 -7.87 -5.49 -12.67
CA PRO A 94 -8.35 -4.16 -12.34
C PRO A 94 -7.96 -3.18 -13.45
N PRO A 95 -8.92 -2.46 -14.06
CA PRO A 95 -8.63 -1.58 -15.19
C PRO A 95 -7.80 -0.36 -14.79
N GLY A 96 -7.26 0.35 -15.79
CA GLY A 96 -6.57 1.62 -15.58
C GLY A 96 -5.06 1.49 -15.38
N LYS A 97 -4.43 2.62 -15.04
CA LYS A 97 -2.98 2.71 -14.81
C LYS A 97 -2.64 2.23 -13.42
N ILE A 98 -1.49 1.59 -13.27
CA ILE A 98 -0.92 1.22 -11.97
C ILE A 98 0.14 2.24 -11.61
N CYS A 99 0.14 2.66 -10.36
CA CYS A 99 1.07 3.64 -9.82
C CYS A 99 1.70 3.09 -8.54
N CYS A 100 2.97 3.43 -8.35
CA CYS A 100 3.71 3.22 -7.12
C CYS A 100 3.66 4.54 -6.33
N PHE A 101 3.34 4.46 -5.05
CA PHE A 101 3.24 5.61 -4.15
C PHE A 101 4.17 5.40 -2.96
N LEU A 102 5.03 6.38 -2.70
CA LEU A 102 5.80 6.48 -1.48
C LEU A 102 4.98 7.25 -0.46
N MET A 103 4.56 6.56 0.59
CA MET A 103 3.84 7.14 1.71
C MET A 103 4.82 7.50 2.82
N ASP A 104 4.73 8.72 3.34
CA ASP A 104 5.39 9.10 4.58
C ASP A 104 4.41 9.79 5.51
N ARG A 105 4.47 9.41 6.78
CA ARG A 105 3.77 10.10 7.85
C ARG A 105 4.57 10.16 9.14
N ARG A 106 5.91 10.11 9.02
CA ARG A 106 6.75 10.54 10.12
C ARG A 106 6.33 11.97 10.50
N PRO A 107 6.23 12.31 11.79
CA PRO A 107 6.00 13.71 12.17
C PRO A 107 7.07 14.55 11.47
N GLU A 108 6.66 15.69 10.90
CA GLU A 108 7.61 16.72 10.46
C GLU A 108 8.63 16.84 11.59
N ARG A 109 9.91 16.60 11.26
CA ARG A 109 10.97 16.84 12.23
C ARG A 109 10.74 18.27 12.70
N GLU A 110 10.49 18.48 13.98
CA GLU A 110 10.63 19.80 14.59
C GLU A 110 11.99 20.30 14.08
N GLU A 111 11.97 21.29 13.19
CA GLU A 111 13.17 21.98 12.78
C GLU A 111 13.70 22.58 14.08
N TYR A 112 14.69 21.90 14.68
CA TYR A 112 15.47 22.46 15.76
C TYR A 112 16.10 23.73 15.20
N SER A 113 15.42 24.86 15.43
CA SER A 113 15.96 26.19 15.35
C SER A 113 17.18 26.20 16.26
N HIS A 114 18.35 25.92 15.69
CA HIS A 114 19.62 26.25 16.31
C HIS A 114 19.67 27.77 16.33
N GLU A 115 19.20 28.35 17.43
CA GLU A 115 19.54 29.70 17.83
C GLU A 115 21.07 29.77 17.88
N ARG A 116 21.64 30.45 16.87
CA ARG A 116 23.03 30.90 16.91
C ARG A 116 23.06 32.11 17.85
N PHE A 117 23.56 31.89 19.05
CA PHE A 117 24.18 32.95 19.85
C PHE A 117 25.62 33.15 19.36
#